data_AF-A0A071MA13-F1
#
_entry.id   AF-A0A071MA13-F1
#
_cell.length_a   1.000
_cell.length_b   1.000
_cell.length_c   1.000
_cell.angle_alpha   90.00
_cell.angle_beta   90.00
_cell.angle_gamma   90.00
#
_symmetry.space_group_name_H-M   'P 1'
#
loop_
_entity.id
_entity.type
_entity.pdbx_description
1 polymer ?
#
loop_
_entity_poly.entity_id
_entity_poly.type
_entity_poly.pdbx_seq_one_letter_code
_entity_poly.pdbx_strand_id
1 'polypeptide(L)'
;MVDRALEAIGLQDSPEFTTPSGATLTLLSDLARAHQLQDLNAVVEMFARAHPGNARFVAASVPAKVLNSDIAHRLDFRSTERIQKWQAAHPDWVAEIQAALETFTLDAWAEVAVKEMQAIVLN
;
A
#
# COMPACT_ATOMS: atom_id res chain seq x y z
N MET A 1 -12.92 -5.13 10.95
CA MET A 1 -11.94 -5.24 9.84
C MET A 1 -12.22 -6.49 9.01
N VAL A 2 -12.23 -7.68 9.62
CA VAL A 2 -12.44 -8.97 8.94
C VAL A 2 -13.66 -8.97 8.00
N ASP A 3 -14.83 -8.47 8.43
CA ASP A 3 -16.03 -8.46 7.58
C ASP A 3 -15.85 -7.62 6.31
N ARG A 4 -15.23 -6.44 6.42
CA ARG A 4 -14.90 -5.57 5.26
C ARG A 4 -13.91 -6.26 4.32
N ALA A 5 -12.95 -7.01 4.87
CA ALA A 5 -12.00 -7.77 4.09
C ALA A 5 -12.69 -8.90 3.31
N LEU A 6 -13.52 -9.70 3.98
CA LEU A 6 -14.27 -10.79 3.36
C LEU A 6 -15.23 -10.28 2.28
N GLU A 7 -15.92 -9.17 2.53
CA GLU A 7 -16.77 -8.50 1.54
C GLU A 7 -15.96 -8.09 0.30
N ALA A 8 -14.87 -7.33 0.49
CA ALA A 8 -14.06 -6.85 -0.64
C ALA A 8 -13.37 -7.97 -1.42
N ILE A 9 -12.98 -9.07 -0.75
CA ILE A 9 -12.40 -10.27 -1.38
C ILE A 9 -13.49 -11.05 -2.12
N GLY A 10 -14.73 -11.10 -1.59
CA GLY A 10 -15.87 -11.75 -2.22
C GLY A 10 -16.35 -11.06 -3.50
N LEU A 11 -16.04 -9.78 -3.68
CA LEU A 11 -16.35 -8.98 -4.87
C LEU A 11 -15.30 -9.07 -5.99
N GLN A 12 -14.44 -10.08 -5.95
CA GLN A 12 -13.52 -10.39 -7.05
C GLN A 12 -14.30 -10.64 -8.35
N ASP A 13 -13.83 -10.05 -9.46
CA ASP A 13 -14.47 -10.05 -10.78
C ASP A 13 -15.86 -9.35 -10.84
N SER A 14 -16.19 -8.55 -9.82
CA SER A 14 -17.43 -7.77 -9.82
C SER A 14 -17.46 -6.76 -10.99
N PRO A 15 -18.57 -6.68 -11.76
CA PRO A 15 -18.72 -5.73 -12.86
C PRO A 15 -18.85 -4.27 -12.39
N GLU A 16 -19.00 -4.04 -11.09
CA GLU A 16 -19.04 -2.68 -10.50
C GLU A 16 -17.68 -1.99 -10.55
N PHE A 17 -16.60 -2.74 -10.81
CA PHE A 17 -15.24 -2.23 -10.87
C PHE A 17 -14.63 -2.43 -12.25
N THR A 18 -13.73 -1.51 -12.63
CA THR A 18 -13.04 -1.56 -13.93
C THR A 18 -11.88 -2.55 -13.99
N THR A 19 -11.52 -3.15 -12.85
CA THR A 19 -10.49 -4.19 -12.73
C THR A 19 -11.00 -5.32 -11.84
N PRO A 20 -10.66 -6.60 -12.12
CA PRO A 20 -11.12 -7.75 -11.35
C PRO A 20 -11.02 -7.61 -9.83
N SER A 21 -9.94 -7.01 -9.32
CA SER A 21 -9.74 -6.85 -7.87
C SER A 21 -10.10 -5.46 -7.35
N GLY A 22 -10.96 -4.72 -8.05
CA GLY A 22 -11.22 -3.31 -7.75
C GLY A 22 -11.71 -3.06 -6.32
N ALA A 23 -12.60 -3.92 -5.81
CA ALA A 23 -13.08 -3.83 -4.42
C ALA A 23 -11.94 -3.97 -3.41
N THR A 24 -11.10 -5.01 -3.57
CA THR A 24 -9.93 -5.23 -2.73
C THR A 24 -8.94 -4.07 -2.85
N LEU A 25 -8.62 -3.62 -4.07
CA LEU A 25 -7.72 -2.48 -4.27
C LEU A 25 -8.24 -1.20 -3.63
N THR A 26 -9.56 -0.99 -3.60
CA THR A 26 -10.20 0.14 -2.92
C THR A 26 -9.99 0.03 -1.41
N LEU A 27 -10.30 -1.14 -0.84
CA LEU A 27 -10.06 -1.40 0.58
C LEU A 27 -8.59 -1.18 0.98
N LEU A 28 -7.62 -1.66 0.19
CA LEU A 28 -6.20 -1.44 0.47
C LEU A 28 -5.83 0.05 0.50
N SER A 29 -6.39 0.86 -0.41
CA SER A 29 -6.18 2.32 -0.40
C SER A 29 -6.77 2.95 0.86
N ASP A 30 -7.95 2.50 1.30
CA ASP A 30 -8.61 3.03 2.49
C ASP A 30 -7.87 2.67 3.77
N LEU A 31 -7.35 1.44 3.88
CA LEU A 31 -6.52 1.00 5.00
C LEU A 31 -5.21 1.78 5.05
N ALA A 32 -4.53 1.97 3.91
CA ALA A 32 -3.34 2.82 3.83
C ALA A 32 -3.63 4.27 4.26
N ARG A 33 -4.74 4.85 3.80
CA ARG A 33 -5.16 6.20 4.21
C ARG A 33 -5.44 6.33 5.70
N ALA A 34 -5.94 5.26 6.32
CA ALA A 34 -6.19 5.19 7.75
C ALA A 34 -4.95 4.81 8.57
N HIS A 35 -3.76 4.69 7.95
CA HIS A 35 -2.52 4.22 8.58
C HIS A 35 -2.61 2.79 9.16
N GLN A 36 -3.54 1.99 8.66
CA GLN A 36 -3.79 0.61 9.09
C GLN A 36 -2.98 -0.39 8.24
N LEU A 37 -1.66 -0.22 8.18
CA LEU A 37 -0.80 -0.99 7.28
C LEU A 37 -0.69 -2.48 7.65
N GLN A 38 -0.83 -2.83 8.93
CA GLN A 38 -0.91 -4.24 9.36
C GLN A 38 -2.20 -4.92 8.88
N ASP A 39 -3.33 -4.21 8.90
CA ASP A 39 -4.58 -4.71 8.32
C ASP A 39 -4.45 -4.85 6.80
N LEU A 40 -3.73 -3.93 6.15
CA LEU A 40 -3.41 -4.01 4.72
C LEU A 40 -2.61 -5.29 4.41
N ASN A 41 -1.55 -5.59 5.18
CA ASN A 41 -0.81 -6.86 5.07
C ASN A 41 -1.76 -8.07 5.13
N ALA A 42 -2.62 -8.11 6.15
CA ALA A 42 -3.54 -9.22 6.38
C ALA A 42 -4.54 -9.39 5.22
N VAL A 43 -5.10 -8.30 4.69
CA VAL A 43 -6.03 -8.35 3.55
C VAL A 43 -5.33 -8.91 2.31
N VAL A 44 -4.09 -8.50 2.04
CA VAL A 44 -3.34 -9.03 0.90
C VAL A 44 -3.07 -10.53 1.06
N GLU A 45 -2.70 -10.98 2.26
CA GLU A 45 -2.50 -12.40 2.54
C GLU A 45 -3.80 -13.20 2.37
N MET A 46 -4.91 -12.70 2.92
CA MET A 46 -6.23 -13.32 2.78
C MET A 46 -6.66 -13.40 1.31
N PHE A 47 -6.48 -12.31 0.56
CA PHE A 47 -6.78 -12.27 -0.87
C PHE A 47 -5.95 -13.30 -1.64
N ALA A 48 -4.64 -13.40 -1.36
CA ALA A 48 -3.76 -14.34 -2.04
C ALA A 48 -4.18 -15.81 -1.83
N ARG A 49 -4.71 -16.14 -0.65
CA ARG A 49 -5.26 -17.47 -0.34
C ARG A 49 -6.58 -17.74 -1.06
N ALA A 50 -7.46 -16.74 -1.15
CA ALA A 50 -8.76 -16.87 -1.79
C ALA A 50 -8.66 -16.89 -3.33
N HIS A 51 -7.80 -16.04 -3.90
CA HIS A 51 -7.69 -15.76 -5.33
C HIS A 51 -6.24 -15.80 -5.82
N PRO A 52 -5.56 -16.97 -5.76
CA PRO A 52 -4.13 -17.08 -6.07
C PRO A 52 -3.78 -16.61 -7.49
N GLY A 53 -4.70 -16.77 -8.45
CA GLY A 53 -4.52 -16.37 -9.84
C GLY A 53 -4.30 -14.86 -10.06
N ASN A 54 -4.81 -14.01 -9.15
CA ASN A 54 -4.65 -12.56 -9.23
C ASN A 54 -3.82 -11.96 -8.08
N ALA A 55 -3.31 -12.79 -7.17
CA ALA A 55 -2.56 -12.37 -5.98
C ALA A 55 -1.36 -11.47 -6.32
N ARG A 56 -0.59 -11.84 -7.36
CA ARG A 56 0.57 -11.07 -7.82
C ARG A 56 0.20 -9.65 -8.23
N PHE A 57 -0.94 -9.48 -8.90
CA PHE A 57 -1.41 -8.17 -9.35
C PHE A 57 -1.79 -7.28 -8.15
N VAL A 58 -2.48 -7.84 -7.15
CA VAL A 58 -2.83 -7.11 -5.93
C VAL A 58 -1.58 -6.72 -5.14
N ALA A 59 -0.64 -7.65 -4.92
CA ALA A 59 0.62 -7.37 -4.23
C ALA A 59 1.46 -6.31 -4.96
N ALA A 60 1.55 -6.37 -6.29
CA ALA A 60 2.26 -5.38 -7.10
C ALA A 60 1.65 -3.96 -7.02
N SER A 61 0.40 -3.84 -6.59
CA SER A 61 -0.28 -2.56 -6.42
C SER A 61 0.00 -1.91 -5.05
N VAL A 62 0.52 -2.66 -4.07
CA VAL A 62 0.76 -2.19 -2.69
C VAL A 62 1.75 -1.02 -2.64
N PRO A 63 2.92 -1.06 -3.30
CA PRO A 63 3.90 0.04 -3.24
C PRO A 63 3.32 1.41 -3.58
N ALA A 64 2.55 1.49 -4.67
CA ALA A 64 1.90 2.74 -5.07
C ALA A 64 0.83 3.19 -4.07
N LYS A 65 0.10 2.26 -3.45
CA LYS A 65 -0.94 2.58 -2.45
C LYS A 65 -0.34 3.08 -1.15
N VAL A 66 0.74 2.45 -0.67
CA VAL A 66 1.46 2.91 0.53
C VAL A 66 2.02 4.31 0.29
N LEU A 67 2.70 4.57 -0.83
CA LEU A 67 3.20 5.91 -1.13
C LEU A 67 2.07 6.96 -1.23
N ASN A 68 1.05 6.70 -2.06
CA ASN A 68 0.05 7.70 -2.39
C ASN A 68 -1.03 7.88 -1.32
N SER A 69 -1.37 6.82 -0.59
CA SER A 69 -2.50 6.83 0.37
C SER A 69 -2.03 6.89 1.82
N ASP A 70 -0.88 6.33 2.18
CA ASP A 70 -0.32 6.47 3.55
C ASP A 70 0.68 7.63 3.61
N ILE A 71 1.85 7.46 2.98
CA ILE A 71 3.01 8.35 3.15
C ILE A 71 2.68 9.78 2.72
N ALA A 72 2.09 9.98 1.54
CA ALA A 72 1.77 11.32 1.05
C ALA A 72 0.84 12.11 1.99
N HIS A 73 -0.03 11.43 2.75
CA HIS A 73 -0.94 12.06 3.71
C HIS A 73 -0.25 12.41 5.04
N ARG A 74 0.94 11.86 5.30
CA ARG A 74 1.77 12.12 6.49
C ARG A 74 2.86 13.18 6.25
N LEU A 75 3.00 13.61 5.00
CA LEU A 75 3.93 14.65 4.58
C LEU A 75 3.24 16.02 4.49
N ASP A 76 4.05 17.07 4.30
CA ASP A 76 3.56 18.43 4.08
C ASP A 76 3.02 18.65 2.65
N PHE A 77 2.62 19.87 2.34
CA PHE A 77 2.11 20.24 1.01
C PHE A 77 3.13 20.06 -0.13
N ARG A 78 4.41 19.82 0.17
CA ARG A 78 5.48 19.50 -0.80
C ARG A 78 5.74 17.99 -0.87
N SER A 79 4.81 17.15 -0.43
CA SER A 79 4.92 15.68 -0.41
C SER A 79 5.43 15.08 -1.71
N THR A 80 4.90 15.51 -2.86
CA THR A 80 5.34 15.04 -4.18
C THR A 80 6.84 15.25 -4.41
N GLU A 81 7.36 16.42 -4.08
CA GLU A 81 8.78 16.76 -4.26
C GLU A 81 9.68 15.96 -3.30
N ARG A 82 9.23 15.78 -2.06
CA ARG A 82 9.92 14.93 -1.07
C ARG A 82 9.98 13.48 -1.51
N ILE A 83 8.85 12.92 -1.96
CA ILE A 83 8.76 11.54 -2.45
C ILE A 83 9.68 11.35 -3.65
N GLN A 84 9.65 12.26 -4.63
CA GLN A 84 10.52 12.17 -5.81
C GLN A 84 12.01 12.20 -5.44
N LYS A 85 12.41 13.13 -4.56
CA LYS A 85 13.81 13.24 -4.11
C LYS A 85 14.24 12.02 -3.29
N TRP A 86 13.35 11.48 -2.46
CA TRP A 86 13.60 10.26 -1.71
C TRP A 86 13.71 9.04 -2.63
N GLN A 87 12.78 8.85 -3.58
CA GLN A 87 12.82 7.75 -4.55
C GLN A 87 14.10 7.75 -5.39
N ALA A 88 14.62 8.93 -5.74
CA ALA A 88 15.89 9.05 -6.46
C ALA A 88 17.09 8.56 -5.64
N ALA A 89 17.03 8.65 -4.31
CA ALA A 89 18.06 8.15 -3.40
C ALA A 89 17.84 6.69 -2.95
N HIS A 90 16.62 6.17 -3.08
CA HIS A 90 16.22 4.82 -2.67
C HIS A 90 15.68 4.02 -3.85
N PRO A 91 16.49 3.63 -4.84
CA PRO A 91 15.99 2.99 -6.08
C PRO A 91 15.26 1.65 -5.84
N ASP A 92 15.56 0.97 -4.72
CA ASP A 92 14.99 -0.34 -4.38
C ASP A 92 13.70 -0.26 -3.54
N TRP A 93 13.16 0.93 -3.31
CA TRP A 93 12.00 1.15 -2.44
C TRP A 93 10.78 0.25 -2.75
N VAL A 94 10.56 -0.09 -4.02
CA VAL A 94 9.48 -1.01 -4.43
C VAL A 94 9.69 -2.39 -3.84
N ALA A 95 10.92 -2.90 -3.94
CA ALA A 95 11.30 -4.21 -3.41
C ALA A 95 11.27 -4.21 -1.88
N GLU A 96 11.67 -3.11 -1.25
CA GLU A 96 11.60 -2.95 0.21
C GLU A 96 10.15 -3.01 0.72
N ILE A 97 9.20 -2.33 0.06
CA ILE A 97 7.78 -2.43 0.41
C ILE A 97 7.26 -3.86 0.22
N GLN A 98 7.67 -4.53 -0.86
CA GLN A 98 7.27 -5.92 -1.10
C GLN A 98 7.81 -6.87 -0.03
N ALA A 99 9.08 -6.71 0.38
CA ALA A 99 9.65 -7.47 1.48
C ALA A 99 8.90 -7.19 2.79
N ALA A 100 8.63 -5.92 3.10
CA ALA A 100 7.86 -5.53 4.28
C ALA A 100 6.40 -6.03 4.24
N LEU A 101 5.83 -6.19 3.05
CA LEU A 101 4.53 -6.82 2.85
C LEU A 101 4.56 -8.30 3.24
N GLU A 102 5.60 -9.03 2.83
CA GLU A 102 5.79 -10.45 3.12
C GLU A 102 6.11 -10.73 4.59
N THR A 103 6.85 -9.82 5.24
CA THR A 103 7.26 -9.96 6.64
C THR A 103 6.31 -9.30 7.65
N PHE A 104 5.18 -8.75 7.21
CA PHE A 104 4.22 -8.05 8.07
C PHE A 104 4.83 -6.86 8.83
N THR A 105 5.65 -6.06 8.14
CA THR A 105 6.36 -4.89 8.70
C THR A 105 6.16 -3.61 7.88
N LEU A 106 5.03 -3.49 7.15
CA LEU A 106 4.76 -2.29 6.32
C LEU A 106 4.64 -1.01 7.14
N ASP A 107 4.05 -1.10 8.33
CA ASP A 107 3.95 0.00 9.29
C ASP A 107 5.34 0.50 9.71
N ALA A 108 6.22 -0.40 10.13
CA ALA A 108 7.58 -0.08 10.53
C ALA A 108 8.39 0.53 9.37
N TRP A 109 8.28 -0.04 8.16
CA TRP A 109 8.92 0.50 6.97
C TRP A 109 8.40 1.93 6.65
N ALA A 110 7.08 2.13 6.68
CA ALA A 110 6.47 3.43 6.38
C ALA A 110 6.87 4.51 7.42
N GLU A 111 6.98 4.15 8.70
CA GLU A 111 7.50 5.04 9.74
C GLU A 111 8.92 5.54 9.45
N VAL A 112 9.80 4.66 8.98
CA VAL A 112 11.18 5.04 8.61
C VAL A 112 11.16 5.94 7.38
N ALA A 113 10.47 5.52 6.31
CA ALA A 113 10.40 6.28 5.06
C ALA A 113 9.83 7.70 5.27
N VAL A 114 8.78 7.85 6.07
CA VAL A 114 8.21 9.18 6.38
C VAL A 114 9.20 10.07 7.09
N LYS A 115 9.93 9.56 8.09
CA LYS A 115 10.96 10.35 8.81
C LYS A 115 12.07 10.80 7.89
N GLU A 116 12.55 9.91 7.01
CA GLU A 116 13.57 10.24 6.01
C GLU A 116 13.07 11.31 5.05
N MET A 117 11.85 11.17 4.51
CA MET A 117 11.24 12.14 3.60
C MET A 117 10.99 13.51 4.25
N GLN A 118 10.61 13.55 5.53
CA GLN A 118 10.46 14.78 6.30
C GLN A 118 11.80 15.48 6.55
N ALA A 119 12.89 14.71 6.73
CA ALA A 119 14.24 15.25 6.92
C ALA A 119 14.86 15.83 5.64
N ILE A 120 14.28 15.55 4.46
CA ILE A 120 14.75 16.13 3.20
C ILE A 120 14.60 17.66 3.23
N VAL A 121 15.72 18.37 3.07
CA VAL A 121 15.70 19.81 2.81
C VAL A 121 15.36 20.04 1.34
N LEU A 122 14.30 20.79 1.10
CA LEU A 122 13.87 21.22 -0.22
C LEU A 122 14.38 22.65 -0.45
N ASN A 123 14.81 22.91 -1.69
CA ASN A 123 15.29 24.24 -2.09
C ASN A 123 14.12 25.16 -2.49
#